data_AF-A0A7Y1CDF1-F1
#
_entry.id   AF-A0A7Y1CDF1-F1
#
_cell.length_a   1.000
_cell.length_b   1.000
_cell.length_c   1.000
_cell.angle_alpha   90.00
_cell.angle_beta   90.00
_cell.angle_gamma   90.00
#
_symmetry.space_group_name_H-M   'P 1'
#
loop_
_entity.id
_entity.type
_entity.pdbx_description
1 polymer ?
#
loop_
_entity_poly.entity_id
_entity_poly.type
_entity_poly.pdbx_seq_one_letter_code
_entity_poly.pdbx_strand_id
1 'polypeptide(L)'
;MEKKTPHYDLSLIKAQVVRQGAQAFTRSALRCGRELGLSLAAMQRVVAGLQGSLFYKSMTTYSDHRLWQDVYYTRIANWTLYIKVTYRPGAGPPVISFKEAET
;
A
#
# COMPACT_ATOMS: atom_id res chain seq x y z
N MET A 1 11.84 12.18 -7.27
CA MET A 1 13.05 11.40 -6.88
C MET A 1 12.62 10.00 -6.48
N GLU A 2 13.46 8.98 -6.65
CA GLU A 2 13.20 7.62 -6.18
C GLU A 2 14.39 7.00 -5.45
N LYS A 3 14.13 6.05 -4.55
CA LYS A 3 15.13 5.27 -3.82
C LYS A 3 14.73 3.80 -3.70
N LYS A 4 15.72 2.93 -3.46
CA LYS A 4 15.59 1.48 -3.30
C LYS A 4 15.51 1.01 -1.85
N THR A 5 15.27 1.93 -0.92
CA THR A 5 14.99 1.62 0.48
C THR A 5 13.60 2.14 0.86
N PRO A 6 12.80 1.38 1.64
CA PRO A 6 11.53 1.88 2.16
C PRO A 6 11.71 3.20 2.92
N HIS A 7 10.72 4.07 2.85
CA HIS A 7 10.67 5.27 3.67
C HIS A 7 10.00 5.01 5.02
N TYR A 8 9.00 4.14 5.07
CA TYR A 8 8.23 3.85 6.27
C TYR A 8 8.57 2.47 6.83
N ASP A 9 8.39 2.33 8.15
CA ASP A 9 8.53 1.04 8.83
C ASP A 9 7.38 0.11 8.43
N LEU A 10 7.72 -1.03 7.81
CA LEU A 10 6.76 -2.01 7.34
C LEU A 10 5.95 -2.65 8.48
N SER A 11 6.56 -2.89 9.64
CA SER A 11 5.87 -3.44 10.82
C SER A 11 4.82 -2.47 11.34
N LEU A 12 5.13 -1.17 11.36
CA LEU A 12 4.18 -0.13 11.76
C LEU A 12 3.00 -0.04 10.77
N ILE A 13 3.27 -0.08 9.46
CA ILE A 13 2.24 -0.09 8.42
C ILE A 13 1.26 -1.24 8.66
N LYS A 14 1.78 -2.47 8.85
CA LYS A 14 0.96 -3.66 9.11
C LYS A 14 0.07 -3.49 10.33
N ALA A 15 0.65 -3.05 11.45
CA ALA A 15 -0.08 -2.86 12.70
C ALA A 15 -1.21 -1.83 12.57
N GLN A 16 -0.97 -0.74 11.83
CA GLN A 16 -1.96 0.31 11.63
C GLN A 16 -3.08 -0.10 10.68
N VAL A 17 -2.78 -0.87 9.62
CA VAL A 17 -3.80 -1.41 8.71
C VAL A 17 -4.73 -2.39 9.43
N VAL A 18 -4.19 -3.24 10.30
CA VAL A 18 -5.00 -4.12 11.15
C VAL A 18 -5.90 -3.31 12.08
N ARG A 19 -5.34 -2.31 12.76
CA ARG A 19 -6.07 -1.47 13.72
C ARG A 19 -7.22 -0.69 13.11
N GLN A 20 -7.07 -0.21 11.88
CA GLN A 20 -8.01 0.75 11.28
C GLN A 20 -9.04 0.14 10.35
N GLY A 21 -8.83 -1.10 9.89
CA GLY A 21 -9.74 -1.72 8.94
C GLY A 21 -9.87 -0.90 7.66
N ALA A 22 -11.11 -0.64 7.25
CA ALA A 22 -11.41 0.06 6.00
C ALA A 22 -10.80 1.46 5.93
N GLN A 23 -10.60 2.14 7.07
CA GLN A 23 -10.10 3.51 7.10
C GLN A 23 -8.63 3.64 6.67
N ALA A 24 -7.87 2.54 6.70
CA ALA A 24 -6.51 2.55 6.16
C ALA A 24 -6.48 2.56 4.63
N PHE A 25 -7.60 2.28 3.94
CA PHE A 25 -7.65 2.16 2.49
C PHE A 25 -8.35 3.36 1.86
N THR A 26 -7.83 3.81 0.72
CA THR A 26 -8.57 4.77 -0.12
C THR A 26 -9.85 4.12 -0.66
N ARG A 27 -10.86 4.96 -1.00
CA ARG A 27 -12.10 4.48 -1.63
C ARG A 27 -11.83 3.72 -2.93
N SER A 28 -10.85 4.16 -3.72
CA SER A 28 -10.41 3.46 -4.93
C SER A 28 -9.73 2.13 -4.62
N ALA A 29 -8.93 2.04 -3.55
CA ALA A 29 -8.34 0.76 -3.13
C ALA A 29 -9.40 -0.26 -2.67
N LEU A 30 -10.42 0.18 -1.92
CA LEU A 30 -11.56 -0.67 -1.55
C LEU A 30 -12.32 -1.17 -2.78
N ARG A 31 -12.52 -0.31 -3.78
CA ARG A 31 -13.15 -0.69 -5.05
C ARG A 31 -12.31 -1.70 -5.83
N CYS A 32 -11.02 -1.41 -6.03
CA CYS A 32 -10.07 -2.31 -6.70
C CYS A 32 -10.02 -3.68 -6.00
N GLY A 33 -9.91 -3.70 -4.66
CA GLY A 33 -9.94 -4.94 -3.89
C GLY A 33 -11.21 -5.75 -4.15
N ARG A 34 -12.37 -5.09 -4.17
CA ARG A 34 -13.65 -5.75 -4.48
C ARG A 34 -13.72 -6.28 -5.91
N GLU A 35 -13.21 -5.54 -6.89
CA GLU A 35 -13.12 -5.97 -8.30
C GLU A 35 -12.20 -7.19 -8.47
N LEU A 36 -11.17 -7.31 -7.61
CA LEU A 36 -10.29 -8.48 -7.50
C LEU A 36 -10.88 -9.60 -6.62
N GLY A 37 -12.14 -9.49 -6.17
CA GLY A 37 -12.80 -10.49 -5.33
C GLY A 37 -12.31 -10.54 -3.87
N LEU A 38 -11.58 -9.51 -3.41
CA LEU A 38 -11.05 -9.44 -2.05
C LEU A 38 -12.08 -8.80 -1.10
N SER A 39 -12.36 -9.49 0.00
CA SER A 39 -13.03 -8.87 1.16
C SER A 39 -12.08 -7.92 1.89
N LEU A 40 -12.60 -7.02 2.73
CA LEU A 40 -11.76 -6.14 3.57
C LEU A 40 -10.74 -6.95 4.39
N ALA A 41 -11.16 -8.07 4.98
CA ALA A 41 -10.27 -8.94 5.73
C ALA A 41 -9.18 -9.56 4.84
N ALA A 42 -9.51 -9.92 3.59
CA ALA A 42 -8.51 -10.39 2.62
C ALA A 42 -7.52 -9.26 2.25
N MET A 43 -8.00 -8.03 2.02
CA MET A 43 -7.14 -6.87 1.77
C MET A 43 -6.19 -6.59 2.95
N GLN A 44 -6.67 -6.67 4.19
CA GLN A 44 -5.83 -6.53 5.38
C GLN A 44 -4.78 -7.64 5.45
N ARG A 45 -5.13 -8.90 5.14
CA ARG A 45 -4.17 -10.01 5.08
C ARG A 45 -3.11 -9.81 4.00
N VAL A 46 -3.49 -9.28 2.83
CA VAL A 46 -2.55 -8.93 1.77
C VAL A 46 -1.49 -7.95 2.28
N VAL A 47 -1.91 -6.88 2.97
CA VAL A 47 -0.95 -5.90 3.53
C VAL A 47 -0.15 -6.49 4.70
N ALA A 48 -0.79 -7.25 5.60
CA ALA A 48 -0.12 -7.92 6.72
C ALA A 48 0.94 -8.93 6.25
N GLY A 49 0.73 -9.56 5.08
CA GLY A 49 1.64 -10.51 4.45
C GLY A 49 2.82 -9.87 3.71
N LEU A 50 2.88 -8.53 3.56
CA LEU A 50 3.97 -7.87 2.85
C LEU A 50 5.34 -8.19 3.48
N GLN A 51 6.36 -8.36 2.65
CA GLN A 51 7.73 -8.59 3.08
C GLN A 51 8.65 -7.54 2.47
N GLY A 52 9.83 -7.34 3.05
CA GLY A 52 10.84 -6.42 2.51
C GLY A 52 11.26 -6.78 1.07
N SER A 53 11.26 -8.08 0.73
CA SER A 53 11.53 -8.59 -0.62
C SER A 53 10.49 -8.18 -1.67
N LEU A 54 9.28 -7.79 -1.25
CA LEU A 54 8.20 -7.32 -2.12
C LEU A 54 8.28 -5.81 -2.38
N PHE A 55 9.26 -5.12 -1.76
CA PHE A 55 9.46 -3.70 -1.96
C PHE A 55 10.02 -3.43 -3.35
N TYR A 56 9.34 -2.54 -4.09
CA TYR A 56 9.77 -2.14 -5.42
C TYR A 56 10.65 -0.89 -5.40
N LYS A 57 10.12 0.18 -4.80
CA LYS A 57 10.77 1.47 -4.67
C LYS A 57 9.99 2.39 -3.74
N SER A 58 10.66 3.44 -3.28
CA SER A 58 10.04 4.58 -2.63
C SER A 58 10.23 5.79 -3.53
N MET A 59 9.17 6.57 -3.77
CA MET A 59 9.23 7.72 -4.67
C MET A 59 8.41 8.89 -4.13
N THR A 60 8.85 10.11 -4.44
CA THR A 60 8.09 11.33 -4.17
C THR A 60 7.32 11.77 -5.43
N THR A 61 6.37 12.68 -5.27
CA THR A 61 5.82 13.40 -6.44
C THR A 61 6.73 14.58 -6.79
N TYR A 62 6.51 15.17 -7.98
CA TYR A 62 7.14 16.44 -8.35
C TYR A 62 6.51 17.62 -7.60
N SER A 63 5.22 17.53 -7.30
CA SER A 63 4.47 18.56 -6.60
C SER A 63 4.84 18.69 -5.12
N ASP A 64 5.28 17.59 -4.50
CA ASP A 64 5.71 17.58 -3.09
C ASP A 64 6.81 16.53 -2.87
N HIS A 65 8.04 17.00 -2.72
CA HIS A 65 9.21 16.17 -2.46
C HIS A 65 9.30 15.66 -1.00
N ARG A 66 8.42 16.11 -0.11
CA ARG A 66 8.35 15.63 1.27
C ARG A 66 7.45 14.42 1.42
N LEU A 67 6.50 14.24 0.49
CA LEU A 67 5.58 13.11 0.50
C LEU A 67 6.20 11.91 -0.21
N TRP A 68 6.58 10.90 0.59
CA TRP A 68 7.11 9.63 0.08
C TRP A 68 6.00 8.60 -0.08
N GLN A 69 6.04 7.86 -1.18
CA GLN A 69 5.18 6.72 -1.46
C GLN A 69 6.04 5.47 -1.51
N ASP A 70 5.87 4.57 -0.55
CA ASP A 70 6.47 3.25 -0.62
C ASP A 70 5.60 2.36 -1.49
N VAL A 71 6.21 1.73 -2.49
CA VAL A 71 5.54 0.85 -3.44
C VAL A 71 6.01 -0.57 -3.20
N TYR A 72 5.06 -1.45 -2.90
CA TYR A 72 5.23 -2.89 -2.87
C TYR A 72 4.44 -3.51 -4.03
N TYR A 73 4.76 -4.74 -4.40
CA TYR A 73 3.89 -5.52 -5.28
C TYR A 73 3.75 -6.95 -4.77
N THR A 74 2.60 -7.54 -5.06
CA THR A 74 2.34 -8.96 -4.81
C THR A 74 1.51 -9.54 -5.94
N ARG A 75 1.53 -10.86 -6.09
CA ARG A 75 0.73 -11.57 -7.09
C ARG A 75 -0.58 -12.02 -6.45
N ILE A 76 -1.71 -11.73 -7.10
CA ILE A 76 -3.03 -12.22 -6.69
C ILE A 76 -3.69 -12.84 -7.92
N ALA A 77 -3.82 -14.17 -7.92
CA ALA A 77 -4.23 -14.93 -9.10
C ALA A 77 -3.40 -14.52 -10.33
N ASN A 78 -4.05 -14.01 -11.39
CA ASN A 78 -3.40 -13.60 -12.63
C ASN A 78 -2.91 -12.15 -12.62
N TRP A 79 -3.15 -11.42 -11.53
CA TRP A 79 -2.89 -9.99 -11.43
C TRP A 79 -1.63 -9.69 -10.62
N THR A 80 -0.92 -8.65 -11.03
CA THR A 80 0.09 -8.00 -10.19
C THR A 80 -0.56 -6.83 -9.48
N LEU A 81 -0.62 -6.88 -8.15
CA LEU A 81 -1.18 -5.83 -7.32
C LEU A 81 -0.05 -4.96 -6.77
N TYR A 82 0.02 -3.71 -7.21
CA TYR A 82 0.87 -2.69 -6.62
C TYR A 82 0.17 -2.05 -5.43
N ILE A 83 0.87 -2.02 -4.30
CA ILE A 83 0.39 -1.48 -3.03
C ILE A 83 1.24 -0.26 -2.71
N LYS A 84 0.61 0.91 -2.73
CA LYS A 84 1.26 2.18 -2.40
C LYS A 84 0.88 2.59 -0.99
N VAL A 85 1.89 2.94 -0.20
CA VAL A 85 1.75 3.38 1.19
C VAL A 85 2.26 4.80 1.32
N THR A 86 1.43 5.67 1.86
CA THR A 86 1.77 7.07 2.15
C THR A 86 1.34 7.46 3.55
N TYR A 87 2.13 8.30 4.22
CA TYR A 87 1.69 9.03 5.41
C TYR A 87 1.48 10.49 5.04
N ARG A 88 0.40 11.09 5.53
CA ARG A 88 0.19 12.53 5.37
C ARG A 88 1.00 13.28 6.43
N PRO A 89 1.64 14.42 6.08
CA PRO A 89 2.25 15.30 7.06
C PRO A 89 1.21 15.75 8.10
N GLY A 90 1.55 15.73 9.40
CA GLY A 90 0.62 16.07 10.49
C GLY A 90 -0.03 14.89 11.21
N ALA A 91 0.49 13.67 11.01
CA ALA A 91 0.18 12.45 11.75
C ALA A 91 -1.28 11.94 11.60
N GLY A 92 -1.50 11.25 10.49
CA GLY A 92 -2.60 10.32 10.33
C GLY A 92 -2.09 8.89 10.07
N PRO A 93 -3.02 7.92 10.08
CA PRO A 93 -2.82 6.60 9.51
C PRO A 93 -2.01 6.51 8.21
N PRO A 94 -1.43 5.34 7.89
CA PRO A 94 -1.01 5.05 6.54
C PRO A 94 -2.25 5.02 5.65
N VAL A 95 -2.13 5.61 4.47
CA VAL A 95 -3.15 5.55 3.43
C VAL A 95 -2.69 4.56 2.38
N ILE A 96 -3.48 3.51 2.21
CA ILE A 96 -3.20 2.41 1.27
C ILE A 96 -3.95 2.65 -0.04
N SER A 97 -3.19 2.63 -1.13
CA SER A 97 -3.73 2.64 -2.48
C SER A 97 -3.36 1.36 -3.22
N PHE A 98 -4.31 0.80 -3.95
CA PHE A 98 -4.11 -0.36 -4.81
C PHE A 98 -4.09 0.08 -6.27
N LYS A 99 -3.21 -0.54 -7.05
CA LYS A 99 -3.19 -0.45 -8.50
C LYS A 99 -2.89 -1.83 -9.07
N GLU A 100 -3.82 -2.40 -9.79
CA GLU A 100 -3.69 -3.64 -10.52
C GLU A 100 -2.98 -3.43 -11.87
N ALA A 101 -2.28 -4.46 -12.32
CA ALA A 101 -1.80 -4.61 -13.68
C ALA A 101 -2.00 -6.06 -14.10
N GLU A 102 -2.68 -6.26 -15.25
CA GLU A 102 -2.71 -7.55 -15.92
C GLU A 102 -1.28 -7.92 -16.33
N THR A 103 -0.94 -9.20 -16.22
CA THR A 103 0.44 -9.68 -16.39
C THR A 103 0.51 -10.64 -17.56
#